data_AF-A0A3L7RSW7-F1
#
_entry.id   AF-A0A3L7RSW7-F1
#
_cell.length_a   1.000
_cell.length_b   1.000
_cell.length_c   1.000
_cell.angle_alpha   90.00
_cell.angle_beta   90.00
_cell.angle_gamma   90.00
#
_symmetry.space_group_name_H-M   'P 1'
#
loop_
_entity.id
_entity.type
_entity.pdbx_description
1 polymer ?
#
loop_
_entity_poly.entity_id
_entity_poly.type
_entity_poly.pdbx_seq_one_letter_code
_entity_poly.pdbx_strand_id
1 'polypeptide(L)'
;MESIEQLGTEERVYNLEIHGEHVFRVAFSGVLVHNSSGAQAPVKTVYKNSLEYVGDTHVYRIRGPEGTHKIGESAQGVRVRDGASIRGEQQARRLTRETGDFYESEIRKTFPDKQSARDYETRLIERFRKMFGEDTLPGNKTNR
;
A
#
# COMPACT_ATOMS: atom_id res chain seq x y z
N MET A 1 26.72 -17.38 28.47
CA MET A 1 25.66 -18.32 28.07
C MET A 1 24.53 -18.13 29.06
N GLU A 2 23.48 -17.43 28.66
CA GLU A 2 22.29 -17.27 29.50
C GLU A 2 21.37 -18.46 29.22
N SER A 3 21.15 -19.29 30.25
CA SER A 3 20.21 -20.41 30.22
C SER A 3 18.84 -19.92 30.65
N ILE A 4 17.83 -20.17 29.83
CA ILE A 4 16.42 -19.99 30.21
C ILE A 4 16.04 -21.20 31.07
N GLU A 5 15.84 -20.98 32.37
CA GLU A 5 15.24 -21.98 33.25
C GLU A 5 13.71 -21.98 33.05
N GLN A 6 13.16 -23.17 32.82
CA GLN A 6 11.72 -23.38 32.72
C GLN A 6 11.10 -23.33 34.13
N LEU A 7 10.46 -22.21 34.45
CA LEU A 7 9.63 -22.05 35.65
C LEU A 7 8.21 -22.57 35.37
N GLY A 8 7.83 -23.68 36.00
CA GLY A 8 6.41 -23.99 36.23
C GLY A 8 5.91 -25.34 35.73
N THR A 9 5.03 -25.91 36.52
CA THR A 9 4.53 -27.30 36.63
C THR A 9 3.87 -27.89 35.38
N GLU A 10 3.92 -29.21 35.24
CA GLU A 10 3.24 -30.02 34.20
C GLU A 10 1.75 -29.65 34.04
N GLU A 11 1.43 -28.69 33.18
CA GLU A 11 0.05 -28.44 32.77
C GLU A 11 -0.40 -29.58 31.85
N ARG A 12 -1.32 -30.41 32.33
CA ARG A 12 -1.94 -31.48 31.53
C ARG A 12 -2.87 -30.86 30.49
N VAL A 13 -2.43 -30.82 29.24
CA VAL A 13 -3.24 -30.40 28.09
C VAL A 13 -4.04 -31.60 27.57
N TYR A 14 -5.35 -31.43 27.42
CA TYR A 14 -6.24 -32.43 26.84
C TYR A 14 -6.81 -31.91 25.52
N ASN A 15 -6.55 -32.61 24.43
CA ASN A 15 -7.18 -32.33 23.13
C ASN A 15 -8.49 -33.12 23.05
N LEU A 16 -9.61 -32.43 22.84
CA LEU A 16 -10.93 -33.03 22.66
C LEU A 16 -11.42 -32.71 21.24
N GLU A 17 -11.57 -33.74 20.41
CA GLU A 17 -12.25 -33.60 19.12
C GLU A 17 -13.76 -33.60 19.33
N ILE A 18 -14.41 -32.57 18.79
CA ILE A 18 -15.81 -32.30 19.06
C ILE A 18 -16.51 -31.94 17.76
N HIS A 19 -17.64 -32.61 17.50
CA HIS A 19 -18.44 -32.41 16.30
C HIS A 19 -19.78 -31.76 16.65
N GLY A 20 -20.20 -30.76 15.87
CA GLY A 20 -21.45 -30.03 16.09
C GLY A 20 -21.33 -28.89 17.11
N GLU A 21 -22.47 -28.38 17.57
CA GLU A 21 -22.53 -27.26 18.52
C GLU A 21 -22.50 -27.78 19.96
N HIS A 22 -21.53 -27.34 20.77
CA HIS A 22 -21.34 -27.78 22.16
C HIS A 22 -21.10 -26.60 23.09
N VAL A 23 -21.52 -26.75 24.35
CA VAL A 23 -21.32 -25.76 25.43
C VAL A 23 -20.47 -26.39 26.54
N PHE A 24 -19.34 -25.77 26.87
CA PHE A 24 -18.47 -26.19 27.97
C PHE A 24 -18.74 -25.33 29.21
N ARG A 25 -18.89 -25.98 30.37
CA ARG A 25 -18.93 -25.31 31.67
C ARG A 25 -17.61 -25.57 32.38
N VAL A 26 -16.85 -24.50 32.60
CA VAL A 26 -15.54 -24.59 33.28
C VAL A 26 -15.75 -24.36 34.77
N ALA A 27 -15.49 -25.38 35.60
CA ALA A 27 -15.76 -25.36 37.04
C ALA A 27 -14.60 -24.77 37.88
N PHE A 28 -13.42 -24.60 37.31
CA PHE A 28 -12.23 -24.09 37.99
C PHE A 28 -11.56 -22.97 37.17
N SER A 29 -11.15 -21.88 37.83
CA SER A 29 -10.39 -20.81 37.19
C SER A 29 -8.99 -21.27 36.84
N GLY A 30 -8.55 -21.08 35.58
CA GLY A 30 -7.20 -21.43 35.11
C GLY A 30 -7.14 -22.35 33.89
N VAL A 31 -8.27 -22.83 33.38
CA VAL A 31 -8.31 -23.64 32.14
C VAL A 31 -8.37 -22.74 30.91
N LEU A 32 -7.38 -22.86 30.02
CA LEU A 32 -7.37 -22.21 28.71
C LEU A 32 -8.10 -23.08 27.69
N VAL A 33 -9.15 -22.56 27.05
CA VAL A 33 -9.85 -23.24 25.96
C VAL A 33 -9.50 -22.51 24.66
N HIS A 34 -8.86 -23.21 23.71
CA HIS A 34 -8.61 -22.70 22.37
C HIS A 34 -9.39 -23.52 21.34
N ASN A 35 -10.06 -22.85 20.42
CA ASN A 35 -10.66 -23.51 19.26
C ASN A 35 -9.62 -23.54 18.14
N SER A 36 -9.08 -24.72 17.81
CA SER A 36 -8.18 -24.86 16.67
C SER A 36 -8.99 -24.88 15.37
N SER A 37 -9.46 -23.72 14.92
CA SER A 37 -9.94 -23.59 13.54
C SER A 37 -8.72 -23.73 12.63
N GLY A 38 -8.67 -24.79 11.81
CA GLY A 38 -7.55 -25.04 10.89
C GLY A 38 -7.18 -23.77 10.12
N ALA A 39 -5.94 -23.30 10.28
CA ALA A 39 -5.47 -22.10 9.62
C ALA A 39 -5.51 -22.31 8.11
N GLN A 40 -6.43 -21.64 7.41
CA GLN A 40 -6.36 -21.54 5.96
C GLN A 40 -5.11 -20.75 5.60
N ALA A 41 -4.28 -21.30 4.71
CA ALA A 41 -3.08 -20.62 4.25
C ALA A 41 -3.46 -19.22 3.69
N PRO A 42 -2.72 -18.15 4.05
CA PRO A 42 -3.06 -16.81 3.60
C PRO A 42 -2.97 -16.75 2.06
N VAL A 43 -4.07 -16.34 1.42
CA VAL A 43 -4.08 -16.05 -0.02
C VAL A 43 -3.03 -14.98 -0.28
N LYS A 44 -2.03 -15.30 -1.11
CA LYS A 44 -0.91 -14.42 -1.44
C LYS A 44 -1.43 -13.15 -2.13
N THR A 45 -1.69 -12.11 -1.34
CA THR A 45 -2.20 -10.83 -1.85
C THR A 45 -1.04 -10.07 -2.49
N VAL A 46 -1.06 -9.91 -3.82
CA VAL A 46 -0.04 -9.14 -4.54
C VAL A 46 -0.09 -7.69 -4.08
N TYR A 47 1.03 -7.19 -3.58
CA TYR A 47 1.11 -5.82 -3.08
C TYR A 47 0.92 -4.81 -4.23
N LYS A 48 0.19 -3.73 -3.98
CA LYS A 48 -0.11 -2.68 -4.98
C LYS A 48 1.11 -1.96 -5.54
N ASN A 49 2.30 -2.17 -4.96
CA ASN A 49 3.55 -1.68 -5.53
C ASN A 49 4.21 -2.63 -6.54
N SER A 50 3.77 -3.89 -6.62
CA SER A 50 4.29 -4.87 -7.57
C SER A 50 3.87 -4.54 -9.00
N LEU A 51 4.72 -4.83 -9.99
CA LEU A 51 4.35 -4.77 -11.41
C LEU A 51 3.31 -5.84 -11.79
N GLU A 52 3.27 -6.95 -11.03
CA GLU A 52 2.29 -8.02 -11.17
C GLU A 52 0.90 -7.63 -10.66
N TYR A 53 0.75 -6.44 -10.06
CA TYR A 53 -0.54 -5.97 -9.60
C TYR A 53 -1.47 -5.70 -10.80
N VAL A 54 -2.56 -6.47 -10.85
CA VAL A 54 -3.67 -6.29 -11.79
C VAL A 54 -4.80 -5.57 -11.06
N GLY A 55 -5.20 -4.42 -11.56
CA GLY A 55 -6.22 -3.57 -10.97
C GLY A 55 -6.01 -2.09 -11.30
N ASP A 56 -7.08 -1.32 -11.14
CA ASP A 56 -7.13 0.10 -11.51
C ASP A 56 -5.92 0.87 -10.97
N THR A 57 -5.18 1.41 -11.93
CA THR A 57 -3.97 2.20 -11.71
C THR A 57 -4.08 3.47 -12.56
N HIS A 58 -3.45 4.56 -12.16
CA HIS A 58 -3.45 5.79 -12.94
C HIS A 58 -2.12 6.50 -12.85
N VAL A 59 -1.82 7.29 -13.89
CA VAL A 59 -0.70 8.22 -13.91
C VAL A 59 -1.23 9.62 -13.63
N TYR A 60 -0.59 10.30 -12.68
CA TYR A 60 -0.90 11.65 -12.28
C TYR A 60 0.31 12.57 -12.47
N ARG A 61 0.07 13.87 -12.52
CA ARG A 61 1.09 14.90 -12.40
C ARG A 61 0.84 15.76 -11.17
N ILE A 62 1.90 16.34 -10.62
CA ILE A 62 1.83 17.42 -9.65
C ILE A 62 2.35 18.67 -10.35
N ARG A 63 1.54 19.73 -10.35
CA ARG A 63 1.93 21.06 -10.83
C ARG A 63 2.23 21.95 -9.64
N GLY A 64 3.30 22.74 -9.76
CA GLY A 64 3.68 23.78 -8.84
C GLY A 64 3.80 25.13 -9.56
N PRO A 65 4.37 26.15 -8.93
CA PRO A 65 4.49 27.50 -9.49
C PRO A 65 5.30 27.53 -10.80
N GLU A 66 6.37 26.74 -10.87
CA GLU A 66 7.28 26.67 -12.04
C GLU A 66 6.83 25.64 -13.09
N GLY A 67 5.59 25.13 -13.00
CA GLY A 67 5.05 24.15 -13.94
C GLY A 67 5.00 22.73 -13.38
N THR A 68 5.29 21.71 -14.21
CA THR A 68 5.13 20.31 -13.77
C THR A 68 6.26 19.91 -12.85
N HIS A 69 5.99 19.75 -11.57
CA HIS A 69 6.98 19.40 -10.56
C HIS A 69 7.31 17.89 -10.57
N LYS A 70 6.28 17.06 -10.78
CA LYS A 70 6.42 15.60 -10.72
C LYS A 70 5.41 14.89 -11.60
N ILE A 71 5.81 13.76 -12.18
CA ILE A 71 4.92 12.75 -12.76
C ILE A 71 5.05 11.47 -11.93
N GLY A 72 3.95 10.77 -11.70
CA GLY A 72 3.96 9.51 -10.96
C GLY A 72 2.75 8.64 -11.25
N GLU A 73 2.83 7.39 -10.82
CA GLU A 73 1.79 6.37 -10.96
C GLU A 73 1.24 5.92 -9.61
N SER A 74 -0.02 5.45 -9.57
CA SER A 74 -0.63 4.97 -8.33
C SER A 74 -1.76 3.98 -8.56
N ALA A 75 -1.79 2.93 -7.73
CA ALA A 75 -2.92 2.00 -7.56
C ALA A 75 -3.68 2.23 -6.23
N GLN A 76 -3.42 3.36 -5.56
CA GLN A 76 -4.07 3.70 -4.28
C GLN A 76 -5.54 4.13 -4.49
N GLY A 77 -5.93 4.40 -5.73
CA GLY A 77 -7.27 4.81 -6.11
C GLY A 77 -7.44 6.32 -6.19
N VAL A 78 -8.66 6.69 -6.56
CA VAL A 78 -9.11 8.07 -6.75
C VAL A 78 -10.13 8.45 -5.68
N ARG A 79 -10.18 9.73 -5.33
CA ARG A 79 -11.14 10.23 -4.36
C ARG A 79 -12.53 10.25 -4.99
N VAL A 80 -13.51 9.64 -4.31
CA VAL A 80 -14.89 9.48 -4.82
C VAL A 80 -15.54 10.80 -5.23
N ARG A 81 -15.30 11.88 -4.49
CA ARG A 81 -15.98 13.17 -4.70
C ARG A 81 -15.65 13.86 -6.03
N ASP A 82 -14.37 13.85 -6.42
CA ASP A 82 -13.87 14.68 -7.52
C ASP A 82 -12.85 13.96 -8.42
N GLY A 83 -12.66 12.65 -8.23
CA GLY A 83 -11.77 11.84 -9.06
C GLY A 83 -10.29 12.15 -8.89
N ALA A 84 -9.88 13.00 -7.94
CA ALA A 84 -8.47 13.32 -7.74
C ALA A 84 -7.66 12.10 -7.26
N SER A 85 -6.39 12.01 -7.67
CA SER A 85 -5.50 10.95 -7.18
C SER A 85 -5.28 11.10 -5.68
N ILE A 86 -5.60 10.06 -4.89
CA ILE A 86 -5.34 10.10 -3.43
C ILE A 86 -3.84 10.29 -3.14
N ARG A 87 -2.98 9.51 -3.80
CA ARG A 87 -1.52 9.61 -3.67
C ARG A 87 -0.95 10.95 -4.17
N GLY A 88 -1.45 11.45 -5.30
CA GLY A 88 -1.07 12.73 -5.87
C GLY A 88 -1.38 13.89 -4.93
N GLU A 89 -2.62 13.93 -4.41
CA GLU A 89 -3.07 14.93 -3.44
C GLU A 89 -2.25 14.91 -2.15
N GLN A 90 -1.97 13.71 -1.62
CA GLN A 90 -1.13 13.58 -0.42
C GLN A 90 0.26 14.18 -0.62
N GLN A 91 0.86 13.98 -1.80
CA GLN A 91 2.16 14.56 -2.13
C GLN A 91 2.09 16.06 -2.41
N ALA A 92 1.08 16.54 -3.14
CA ALA A 92 0.88 17.95 -3.41
C ALA A 92 0.69 18.75 -2.11
N ARG A 93 -0.20 18.29 -1.21
CA ARG A 93 -0.42 18.92 0.11
C ARG A 93 0.81 18.88 1.00
N ARG A 94 1.64 17.84 0.89
CA ARG A 94 2.90 17.80 1.63
C ARG A 94 3.87 18.86 1.08
N LEU A 95 4.04 18.93 -0.24
CA LEU A 95 4.88 19.92 -0.89
C LEU A 95 4.44 21.35 -0.55
N THR A 96 3.15 21.64 -0.60
CA THR A 96 2.62 22.95 -0.21
C THR A 96 2.93 23.32 1.23
N ARG A 97 2.83 22.36 2.17
CA ARG A 97 3.20 22.61 3.57
C ARG A 97 4.71 22.81 3.75
N GLU A 98 5.53 22.09 3.00
CA GLU A 98 6.99 22.14 3.12
C GLU A 98 7.60 23.39 2.48
N THR A 99 7.02 23.88 1.38
CA THR A 99 7.57 24.98 0.58
C THR A 99 6.85 26.31 0.78
N GLY A 100 5.58 26.28 1.19
CA GLY A 100 4.70 27.45 1.22
C GLY A 100 4.02 27.75 -0.11
N ASP A 101 4.46 27.13 -1.22
CA ASP A 101 3.86 27.35 -2.55
C ASP A 101 2.64 26.47 -2.81
N PHE A 102 1.78 26.90 -3.72
CA PHE A 102 0.63 26.10 -4.13
C PHE A 102 1.02 24.96 -5.07
N TYR A 103 0.60 23.74 -4.73
CA TYR A 103 0.74 22.55 -5.58
C TYR A 103 -0.61 21.87 -5.77
N GLU A 104 -0.87 21.43 -7.00
CA GLU A 104 -2.08 20.69 -7.37
C GLU A 104 -1.75 19.34 -8.01
N SER A 105 -2.62 18.34 -7.81
CA SER A 105 -2.48 17.04 -8.48
C SER A 105 -3.56 16.84 -9.54
N GLU A 106 -3.19 16.23 -10.67
CA GLU A 106 -4.09 15.97 -11.79
C GLU A 106 -3.84 14.57 -12.35
N ILE A 107 -4.90 13.78 -12.54
CA ILE A 107 -4.81 12.50 -13.25
C ILE A 107 -4.67 12.76 -14.75
N ARG A 108 -3.67 12.13 -15.36
CA ARG A 108 -3.40 12.24 -16.80
C ARG A 108 -4.01 11.09 -17.59
N LYS A 109 -4.00 9.88 -17.03
CA LYS A 109 -4.58 8.69 -17.67
C LYS A 109 -4.78 7.55 -16.66
N THR A 110 -5.83 6.76 -16.83
CA THR A 110 -6.11 5.53 -16.07
C THR A 110 -5.75 4.29 -16.90
N PHE A 111 -5.44 3.20 -16.21
CA PHE A 111 -4.96 1.94 -16.77
C PHE A 111 -5.54 0.76 -15.96
N PRO A 112 -5.81 -0.38 -16.61
CA PRO A 112 -6.34 -1.57 -15.95
C PRO A 112 -5.27 -2.34 -15.14
N ASP A 113 -3.99 -2.02 -15.35
CA ASP A 113 -2.88 -2.73 -14.74
C ASP A 113 -1.70 -1.78 -14.46
N LYS A 114 -0.81 -2.22 -13.57
CA LYS A 114 0.32 -1.42 -13.11
C LYS A 114 1.43 -1.28 -14.14
N GLN A 115 1.64 -2.31 -14.97
CA GLN A 115 2.70 -2.30 -15.98
C GLN A 115 2.40 -1.22 -17.05
N SER A 116 1.20 -1.20 -17.58
CA SER A 116 0.73 -0.21 -18.56
C SER A 116 0.85 1.22 -18.03
N ALA A 117 0.51 1.44 -16.75
CA ALA A 117 0.67 2.74 -16.11
C ALA A 117 2.15 3.13 -15.99
N ARG A 118 3.01 2.19 -15.60
CA ARG A 118 4.46 2.43 -15.49
C ARG A 118 5.09 2.77 -16.85
N ASP A 119 4.75 2.02 -17.90
CA ASP A 119 5.28 2.26 -19.25
C ASP A 119 4.82 3.62 -19.81
N TYR A 120 3.61 4.04 -19.47
CA TYR A 120 3.14 5.38 -19.82
C TYR A 120 3.84 6.47 -19.00
N GLU A 121 4.02 6.27 -17.70
CA GLU A 121 4.76 7.18 -16.81
C GLU A 121 6.18 7.44 -17.36
N THR A 122 6.93 6.38 -17.67
CA THR A 122 8.29 6.46 -18.20
C THR A 122 8.33 7.29 -19.48
N ARG A 123 7.52 6.94 -20.49
CA ARG A 123 7.46 7.69 -21.76
C ARG A 123 7.05 9.14 -21.55
N LEU A 124 6.17 9.42 -20.58
CA LEU A 124 5.73 10.77 -20.27
C LEU A 124 6.87 11.60 -19.67
N ILE A 125 7.65 11.03 -18.74
CA ILE A 125 8.82 11.66 -18.12
C ILE A 125 9.88 11.96 -19.18
N GLU A 126 10.26 10.97 -19.99
CA GLU A 126 11.24 11.13 -21.07
C GLU A 126 10.85 12.22 -22.04
N ARG A 127 9.57 12.24 -22.46
CA ARG A 127 9.05 13.29 -23.35
C ARG A 127 9.13 14.66 -22.71
N PHE A 128 8.79 14.80 -21.43
CA PHE A 128 8.90 16.08 -20.71
C PHE A 128 10.34 16.58 -20.66
N ARG A 129 11.28 15.70 -20.30
CA ARG A 129 12.71 16.05 -20.25
C ARG A 129 13.26 16.43 -21.63
N LYS A 130 12.87 15.71 -22.68
CA LYS A 130 13.26 16.04 -24.06
C LYS A 130 12.74 17.41 -24.52
N MET A 131 11.53 17.80 -24.10
CA MET A 131 10.90 19.06 -24.56
C MET A 131 11.33 20.27 -23.75
N PHE A 132 11.57 20.11 -22.44
CA PHE A 132 11.73 21.23 -21.51
C PHE A 132 13.08 21.23 -20.77
N GLY A 133 13.88 20.17 -20.93
CA GLY A 133 15.18 20.00 -20.27
C GLY A 133 15.15 18.95 -19.16
N GLU A 134 16.30 18.33 -18.89
CA GLU A 134 16.46 17.24 -17.91
C GLU A 134 15.96 17.60 -16.51
N ASP A 135 16.15 18.86 -16.09
CA ASP A 135 15.81 19.35 -14.76
C ASP A 135 14.34 19.77 -14.58
N THR A 136 13.51 19.62 -15.62
CA THR A 136 12.10 20.07 -15.60
C THR A 136 11.23 19.31 -14.60
N LEU A 137 11.65 18.12 -14.16
CA LEU A 137 10.90 17.29 -13.22
C LEU A 137 11.65 17.13 -11.89
N PRO A 138 11.79 18.21 -11.10
CA PRO A 138 12.61 18.20 -9.87
C PRO A 138 12.11 17.20 -8.82
N GLY A 139 10.83 16.84 -8.84
CA GLY A 139 10.23 15.84 -7.96
C GLY A 139 10.49 14.38 -8.35
N ASN A 140 11.06 14.12 -9.54
CA ASN A 140 11.46 12.81 -10.03
C ASN A 140 12.99 12.63 -9.83
N LYS A 141 13.38 12.32 -8.58
CA LYS A 141 14.78 12.26 -8.10
C LYS A 141 15.70 11.21 -8.76
N THR A 142 15.19 10.40 -9.67
CA THR A 142 15.96 9.36 -10.37
C THR A 142 15.67 9.45 -11.86
N ASN A 143 16.71 9.38 -12.68
CA ASN A 143 16.55 8.91 -14.04
C ASN A 143 16.19 7.43 -13.94
N ARG A 144 15.00 7.08 -14.42
CA ARG A 144 14.54 5.69 -14.47
C ARG A 144 14.93 5.08 -15.79
#